data_AF-A0A820MMI8-F1
#
_entry.id   AF-A0A820MMI8-F1
#
_cell.length_a   1.000
_cell.length_b   1.000
_cell.length_c   1.000
_cell.angle_alpha   90.00
_cell.angle_beta   90.00
_cell.angle_gamma   90.00
#
_symmetry.space_group_name_H-M   'P 1'
#
loop_
_entity.id
_entity.type
_entity.pdbx_description
1 polymer ?
#
loop_
_entity_poly.entity_id
_entity_poly.type
_entity_poly.pdbx_seq_one_letter_code
_entity_poly.pdbx_strand_id
1 'polypeptide(L)'
;MSHRKALTLEEKVALIKDNQNGHGLSVRQLADNYKISKSSAANILRRSEEFLTDYSSNGSLNNVLNKFLFLTPFYKKKQGKSLKQLGYTTETFKASNGWLEKFHNRHAISFRTINGECASVDDSTVEEWTQRLSTILDGFNENDVFNADETGLFYRATPDRSLVLSNEECKGGKKSKERLTVLLYSNLTGTEKLKPVVIGRSQRPRCFKNITTSKLPVTWLSNRTAWMT
;
A
#
# COMPACT_ATOMS: atom_id res chain seq x y z
N MET A 1 12.51 6.61 29.97
CA MET A 1 11.89 7.84 29.46
C MET A 1 10.37 7.65 29.47
N SER A 2 9.61 8.46 30.20
CA SER A 2 8.16 8.36 30.24
C SER A 2 7.56 8.67 28.86
N HIS A 3 6.94 7.69 28.20
CA HIS A 3 6.23 7.92 26.94
C HIS A 3 5.08 8.92 27.18
N ARG A 4 5.11 10.07 26.50
CA ARG A 4 3.97 10.99 26.48
C ARG A 4 2.82 10.31 25.76
N LYS A 5 1.72 10.04 26.49
CA LYS A 5 0.45 9.60 25.90
C LYS A 5 -0.13 10.75 25.06
N ALA A 6 -0.39 10.49 23.78
CA ALA A 6 -1.02 11.44 22.87
C ALA A 6 -2.49 11.08 22.68
N LEU A 7 -3.40 12.02 22.95
CA LEU A 7 -4.84 11.83 22.77
C LEU A 7 -5.26 12.03 21.30
N THR A 8 -6.26 11.27 20.86
CA THR A 8 -6.93 11.44 19.56
C THR A 8 -7.73 12.74 19.50
N LEU A 9 -8.16 13.16 18.32
CA LEU A 9 -9.00 14.37 18.17
C LEU A 9 -10.35 14.20 18.88
N GLU A 10 -10.94 13.00 18.81
CA GLU A 10 -12.17 12.65 19.51
C GLU A 10 -12.00 12.69 21.03
N GLU A 11 -10.92 12.10 21.56
CA GLU A 11 -10.61 12.14 22.99
C GLU A 11 -10.37 13.57 23.50
N LYS A 12 -9.77 14.45 22.69
CA LYS A 12 -9.60 15.87 23.02
C LYS A 12 -10.93 16.61 23.06
N VAL A 13 -11.83 16.35 22.12
CA VAL A 13 -13.17 16.95 22.10
C VAL A 13 -14.02 16.45 23.27
N ALA A 14 -13.92 15.16 23.62
CA ALA A 14 -14.55 14.62 24.82
C ALA A 14 -14.05 15.32 26.09
N LEU A 15 -12.73 15.50 26.22
CA LEU A 15 -12.11 16.22 27.33
C LEU A 15 -12.63 17.68 27.43
N ILE A 16 -12.79 18.36 26.30
CA ILE A 16 -13.33 19.73 26.24
C ILE A 16 -14.80 19.76 26.69
N LYS A 17 -15.62 18.80 26.25
CA LYS A 17 -17.03 18.68 26.66
C LYS A 17 -17.16 18.40 28.15
N ASP A 18 -16.32 17.52 28.70
CA ASP A 18 -16.30 17.20 30.13
C ASP A 18 -15.90 18.39 31.02
N ASN A 19 -15.13 19.33 30.48
CA ASN A 19 -14.80 20.60 31.13
C ASN A 19 -15.92 21.65 31.03
N GLN A 20 -16.76 21.58 29.99
CA GLN A 20 -17.81 22.57 29.70
C GLN A 20 -19.18 22.19 30.24
N ASN A 21 -19.41 20.93 30.63
CA ASN A 21 -20.63 20.48 31.28
C ASN A 21 -20.85 21.25 32.60
N GLY A 22 -22.10 21.52 32.98
CA GLY A 22 -22.49 22.51 34.01
C GLY A 22 -21.84 22.44 35.40
N HIS A 23 -21.10 21.37 35.73
CA HIS A 23 -20.19 21.28 36.88
C HIS A 23 -18.82 20.70 36.43
N GLY A 24 -18.20 21.36 35.45
CA GLY A 24 -17.08 20.85 34.66
C GLY A 24 -15.90 20.33 35.48
N LEU A 25 -15.28 19.25 34.99
CA LEU A 25 -14.14 18.64 35.68
C LEU A 25 -12.94 19.60 35.68
N SER A 26 -12.26 19.70 36.83
CA SER A 26 -11.05 20.51 36.93
C SER A 26 -9.92 19.93 36.06
N VAL A 27 -8.96 20.78 35.67
CA VAL A 27 -7.78 20.39 34.90
C VAL A 27 -7.03 19.19 35.52
N ARG A 28 -7.06 19.08 36.85
CA ARG A 28 -6.46 17.95 37.58
C ARG A 28 -7.25 16.65 37.36
N GLN A 29 -8.56 16.70 37.52
CA GLN A 29 -9.45 15.55 37.28
C GLN A 29 -9.40 15.10 35.81
N LEU A 30 -9.36 16.03 34.87
CA LEU A 30 -9.20 15.72 33.44
C LEU A 30 -7.85 15.06 33.14
N ALA A 31 -6.77 15.55 33.75
CA ALA A 31 -5.45 14.96 33.58
C ALA A 31 -5.41 13.50 34.07
N ASP A 32 -6.03 13.25 35.23
CA ASP A 32 -6.09 11.91 35.83
C ASP A 32 -6.99 10.97 35.01
N ASN A 33 -8.18 11.41 34.60
CA ASN A 33 -9.13 10.62 33.80
C ASN A 33 -8.56 10.20 32.44
N TYR A 34 -7.90 11.11 31.74
CA TYR A 34 -7.34 10.85 30.42
C TYR A 34 -5.90 10.29 30.45
N LYS A 35 -5.32 10.12 31.66
CA LYS A 35 -3.94 9.65 31.90
C LYS A 35 -2.91 10.50 31.15
N ILE A 36 -3.02 11.82 31.26
CA ILE A 36 -2.10 12.80 30.65
C ILE A 36 -1.55 13.76 31.72
N SER A 37 -0.49 14.51 31.40
CA SER A 37 0.00 15.53 32.33
C SER A 37 -0.98 16.71 32.44
N LYS A 38 -1.02 17.35 33.61
CA LYS A 38 -1.81 18.58 33.84
C LYS A 38 -1.52 19.68 32.81
N SER A 39 -0.25 19.81 32.41
CA SER A 39 0.17 20.74 31.37
C SER A 39 -0.43 20.41 30.01
N SER A 40 -0.60 19.13 29.67
CA SER A 40 -1.24 18.71 28.43
C SER A 40 -2.76 18.97 28.47
N ALA A 41 -3.43 18.68 29.59
CA ALA A 41 -4.86 18.96 29.75
C ALA A 41 -5.14 20.48 29.62
N ALA A 42 -4.36 21.31 30.30
CA ALA A 42 -4.48 22.77 30.21
C ALA A 42 -4.24 23.30 28.79
N ASN A 43 -3.26 22.74 28.07
CA ASN A 43 -2.97 23.16 26.69
C ASN A 43 -4.10 22.77 25.72
N ILE A 44 -4.74 21.61 25.93
CA ILE A 44 -5.90 21.18 25.13
C ILE A 44 -7.07 22.13 25.35
N LEU A 45 -7.38 22.48 26.60
CA LEU A 45 -8.45 23.43 26.92
C LEU A 45 -8.18 24.83 26.37
N ARG A 46 -6.92 25.29 26.40
CA ARG A 46 -6.52 26.58 25.81
C ARG A 46 -6.75 26.65 24.29
N ARG A 47 -6.74 25.50 23.60
CA ARG A 47 -6.94 25.39 22.15
C ARG A 47 -8.29 24.72 21.82
N SER A 48 -9.28 24.85 22.70
CA SER A 48 -10.55 24.12 22.59
C SER A 48 -11.31 24.43 21.29
N GLU A 49 -11.35 25.70 20.88
CA GLU A 49 -12.04 26.13 19.66
C GLU A 49 -11.41 25.51 18.40
N GLU A 50 -10.09 25.39 18.35
CA GLU A 50 -9.36 24.78 17.23
C GLU A 50 -9.75 23.31 17.07
N PHE A 51 -9.78 22.55 18.17
CA PHE A 51 -10.14 21.14 18.14
C PHE A 51 -11.63 20.90 17.83
N LEU A 52 -12.53 21.77 18.31
CA LEU A 52 -13.97 21.68 17.99
C LEU A 52 -14.24 22.00 16.52
N THR A 53 -13.52 22.98 15.96
CA THR A 53 -13.60 23.37 14.54
C THR A 53 -13.05 22.26 13.64
N ASP A 54 -11.90 21.69 13.99
CA ASP A 54 -11.30 20.56 13.27
C ASP A 54 -12.19 19.32 13.31
N TYR A 55 -12.83 19.03 14.45
CA TYR A 55 -13.72 17.88 14.59
C TYR A 55 -14.99 18.03 13.74
N SER A 56 -15.60 19.22 13.74
CA SER A 56 -16.81 19.52 12.97
C SER A 56 -16.55 19.54 11.45
N SER A 57 -15.36 19.96 11.04
CA SER A 57 -14.94 20.04 9.63
C SER A 57 -14.53 18.68 9.03
N ASN A 58 -14.26 17.67 9.86
CA ASN A 58 -13.84 16.33 9.43
C ASN A 58 -15.02 15.36 9.19
N GLY A 59 -16.25 15.88 9.13
CA GLY A 59 -17.45 15.10 8.81
C GLY A 59 -17.37 14.46 7.41
N SER A 60 -17.42 13.13 7.40
CA SER A 60 -17.27 12.20 6.26
C SER A 60 -15.82 11.85 5.88
N LEU A 61 -15.48 10.57 6.13
CA LEU A 61 -14.22 9.93 5.70
C LEU A 61 -13.93 10.12 4.20
N ASN A 62 -14.98 10.25 3.38
CA ASN A 62 -14.86 10.51 1.95
C ASN A 62 -14.29 11.91 1.64
N ASN A 63 -14.62 12.91 2.47
CA ASN A 63 -14.05 14.26 2.31
C ASN A 63 -12.59 14.32 2.77
N VAL A 64 -12.24 13.57 3.84
CA VAL A 64 -10.87 13.47 4.36
C VAL A 64 -9.97 12.74 3.35
N LEU A 65 -10.40 11.60 2.79
CA LEU A 65 -9.67 10.88 1.75
C LEU A 65 -9.45 11.74 0.49
N ASN A 66 -10.49 12.44 0.03
CA ASN A 66 -10.40 13.38 -1.09
C ASN A 66 -9.56 14.62 -0.77
N LYS A 67 -9.38 15.00 0.50
CA LYS A 67 -8.52 16.13 0.90
C LYS A 67 -7.05 15.72 1.07
N PHE A 68 -6.78 14.45 1.38
CA PHE A 68 -5.45 13.97 1.76
C PHE A 68 -4.69 13.14 0.71
N LEU A 69 -5.37 12.50 -0.24
CA LEU A 69 -4.71 11.92 -1.43
C LEU A 69 -3.89 12.96 -2.22
N PHE A 70 -4.19 14.27 -2.02
CA PHE A 70 -3.51 15.39 -2.66
C PHE A 70 -2.25 15.91 -1.94
N LEU A 71 -2.00 15.52 -0.69
CA LEU A 71 -1.02 16.19 0.19
C LEU A 71 0.30 15.43 0.41
N THR A 72 0.49 14.28 -0.25
CA THR A 72 1.78 13.56 -0.14
C THR A 72 2.89 14.35 -0.86
N PRO A 73 4.14 14.41 -0.34
CA PRO A 73 5.23 15.18 -0.95
C PRO A 73 5.61 14.76 -2.38
N PHE A 74 5.16 13.60 -2.84
CA PHE A 74 5.27 13.17 -4.24
C PHE A 74 4.45 14.06 -5.20
N TYR A 75 3.45 14.79 -4.69
CA TYR A 75 2.57 15.70 -5.44
C TYR A 75 2.96 17.19 -5.34
N LYS A 76 4.04 17.54 -4.62
CA LYS A 76 4.43 18.95 -4.36
C LYS A 76 4.75 19.78 -5.61
N LYS A 77 5.11 19.17 -6.75
CA LYS A 77 5.58 19.92 -7.92
C LYS A 77 4.46 20.41 -8.84
N LYS A 78 3.21 19.95 -8.67
CA LYS A 78 2.27 19.94 -9.81
C LYS A 78 0.87 20.55 -9.61
N GLN A 79 0.44 20.89 -8.39
CA GLN A 79 -0.98 21.25 -8.15
C GLN A 79 -1.18 22.48 -7.25
N GLY A 80 -0.43 23.56 -7.49
CA GLY A 80 -0.74 24.88 -6.90
C GLY A 80 -2.15 25.41 -7.23
N LYS A 81 -2.91 24.72 -8.09
CA LYS A 81 -4.28 25.07 -8.49
C LYS A 81 -5.39 24.44 -7.63
N SER A 82 -5.21 23.20 -7.13
CA SER A 82 -6.25 22.49 -6.36
C SER A 82 -6.30 22.89 -4.87
N LEU A 83 -5.14 23.21 -4.27
CA LEU A 83 -5.06 23.72 -2.89
C LEU A 83 -5.81 25.05 -2.70
N LYS A 84 -5.77 25.93 -3.73
CA LYS A 84 -6.48 27.23 -3.72
C LYS A 84 -8.00 27.09 -3.66
N GLN A 85 -8.58 26.04 -4.24
CA GLN A 85 -10.03 25.78 -4.19
C GLN A 85 -10.53 25.31 -2.81
N LEU A 86 -9.62 24.78 -1.98
CA LEU A 86 -9.88 24.38 -0.59
C LEU A 86 -9.36 25.41 0.44
N GLY A 87 -8.87 26.57 -0.02
CA GLY A 87 -8.39 27.68 0.83
C GLY A 87 -6.96 27.53 1.37
N TYR A 88 -6.22 26.50 0.98
CA TYR A 88 -4.83 26.28 1.43
C TYR A 88 -3.84 26.71 0.35
N THR A 89 -2.68 27.23 0.74
CA THR A 89 -1.60 27.54 -0.20
C THR A 89 -0.42 26.61 0.07
N THR A 90 0.42 26.37 -0.93
CA THR A 90 1.67 25.60 -0.77
C THR A 90 2.66 26.24 0.21
N GLU A 91 2.41 27.49 0.60
CA GLU A 91 3.19 28.23 1.60
C GLU A 91 2.74 27.91 3.04
N THR A 92 1.48 27.51 3.26
CA THR A 92 0.93 27.29 4.60
C THR A 92 0.99 25.85 5.09
N PHE A 93 1.00 24.85 4.20
CA PHE A 93 1.05 23.44 4.61
C PHE A 93 2.39 22.77 4.28
N LYS A 94 3.18 22.50 5.32
CA LYS A 94 4.43 21.71 5.24
C LYS A 94 4.28 20.40 6.03
N ALA A 95 4.05 19.29 5.33
CA ALA A 95 4.09 17.96 5.92
C ALA A 95 5.43 17.26 5.65
N SER A 96 5.90 16.50 6.66
CA SER A 96 7.04 15.60 6.55
C SER A 96 6.60 14.20 6.11
N ASN A 97 7.54 13.37 5.63
CA ASN A 97 7.26 11.98 5.28
C ASN A 97 6.71 11.17 6.47
N GLY A 98 7.20 11.42 7.69
CA GLY A 98 6.69 10.76 8.89
C GLY A 98 5.27 11.16 9.28
N TRP A 99 4.81 12.37 8.92
CA TRP A 99 3.41 12.75 9.08
C TRP A 99 2.51 11.94 8.13
N LEU A 100 2.96 11.73 6.90
CA LEU A 100 2.22 10.96 5.89
C LEU A 100 2.08 9.48 6.28
N GLU A 101 3.17 8.88 6.73
CA GLU A 101 3.18 7.48 7.18
C GLU A 101 2.22 7.28 8.37
N LYS A 102 2.25 8.17 9.36
CA LYS A 102 1.33 8.12 10.50
C LYS A 102 -0.12 8.39 10.09
N PHE A 103 -0.35 9.21 9.07
CA PHE A 103 -1.67 9.47 8.53
C PHE A 103 -2.24 8.21 7.84
N HIS A 104 -1.45 7.55 6.99
CA HIS A 104 -1.85 6.27 6.37
C HIS A 104 -2.20 5.23 7.44
N ASN A 105 -1.34 5.08 8.45
CA ASN A 105 -1.55 4.10 9.53
C ASN A 105 -2.78 4.43 10.38
N ARG A 106 -3.02 5.72 10.70
CA ARG A 106 -4.18 6.14 11.51
C ARG A 106 -5.51 5.94 10.80
N HIS A 107 -5.53 6.09 9.48
CA HIS A 107 -6.75 5.99 8.68
C HIS A 107 -6.85 4.67 7.90
N ALA A 108 -6.01 3.69 8.21
CA ALA A 108 -5.95 2.39 7.54
C ALA A 108 -5.87 2.48 6.01
N ILE A 109 -5.18 3.49 5.49
CA ILE A 109 -5.03 3.71 4.05
C ILE A 109 -3.84 2.89 3.57
N SER A 110 -4.14 1.74 2.96
CA SER A 110 -3.12 0.89 2.30
C SER A 110 -3.15 1.09 0.79
N PHE A 111 -1.98 1.38 0.19
CA PHE A 111 -1.82 1.24 -1.26
C PHE A 111 -1.79 -0.24 -1.61
N ARG A 112 -2.86 -0.72 -2.26
CA ARG A 112 -2.94 -2.09 -2.78
C ARG A 112 -2.94 -2.07 -4.30
N THR A 113 -2.26 -3.02 -4.90
CA THR A 113 -2.45 -3.36 -6.31
C THR A 113 -3.73 -4.18 -6.40
N ILE A 114 -4.67 -3.78 -7.26
CA ILE A 114 -5.88 -4.55 -7.52
C ILE A 114 -5.48 -5.70 -8.44
N ASN A 115 -5.47 -6.92 -7.92
CA ASN A 115 -5.23 -8.13 -8.72
C ASN A 115 -6.56 -8.54 -9.36
N GLY A 116 -6.61 -8.61 -10.70
CA GLY A 116 -7.86 -8.78 -11.45
C GLY A 116 -8.53 -10.15 -11.32
N GLU A 117 -7.80 -11.19 -10.90
CA GLU A 117 -8.29 -12.58 -10.88
C GLU A 117 -9.03 -12.95 -9.60
N CYS A 118 -8.88 -12.17 -8.53
CA CYS A 118 -9.54 -12.49 -7.25
C CYS A 118 -11.07 -12.27 -7.29
N ALA A 119 -11.59 -11.57 -8.30
CA ALA A 119 -12.99 -11.17 -8.38
C ALA A 119 -13.89 -12.11 -9.20
N SER A 120 -13.34 -13.19 -9.78
CA SER A 120 -14.05 -14.04 -10.76
C SER A 120 -14.41 -15.44 -10.28
N VAL A 121 -14.06 -15.82 -9.04
CA VAL A 121 -14.33 -17.17 -8.51
C VAL A 121 -15.34 -17.07 -7.38
N ASP A 122 -16.39 -17.90 -7.45
CA ASP A 122 -17.41 -18.01 -6.41
C ASP A 122 -16.86 -18.77 -5.20
N ASP A 123 -17.19 -18.30 -3.99
CA ASP A 123 -16.69 -18.88 -2.74
C ASP A 123 -17.06 -20.36 -2.59
N SER A 124 -18.22 -20.80 -3.11
CA SER A 124 -18.62 -22.21 -3.06
C SER A 124 -17.70 -23.10 -3.90
N THR A 125 -17.18 -22.57 -5.02
CA THR A 125 -16.23 -23.26 -5.88
C THR A 125 -14.89 -23.42 -5.16
N VAL A 126 -14.46 -22.40 -4.42
CA VAL A 126 -13.22 -22.46 -3.61
C VAL A 126 -13.33 -23.54 -2.53
N GLU A 127 -14.46 -23.62 -1.82
CA GLU A 127 -14.67 -24.64 -0.79
C GLU A 127 -14.67 -26.06 -1.36
N GLU A 128 -15.37 -26.31 -2.48
CA GLU A 128 -15.37 -27.61 -3.15
C GLU A 128 -13.95 -28.04 -3.54
N TRP A 129 -13.20 -27.15 -4.19
CA TRP A 129 -11.83 -27.45 -4.61
C TRP A 129 -10.89 -27.66 -3.44
N THR A 130 -11.09 -26.93 -2.33
CA THR A 130 -10.29 -27.10 -1.11
C THR A 130 -10.48 -28.50 -0.51
N GLN A 131 -11.73 -28.97 -0.43
CA GLN A 131 -12.02 -30.34 0.02
C GLN A 131 -11.43 -31.38 -0.94
N ARG A 132 -11.63 -31.20 -2.24
CA ARG A 132 -11.12 -32.13 -3.26
C ARG A 132 -9.60 -32.19 -3.30
N LEU A 133 -8.91 -31.07 -3.09
CA LEU A 133 -7.46 -31.01 -3.06
C LEU A 133 -6.90 -31.87 -1.92
N SER A 134 -7.52 -31.83 -0.74
CA SER A 134 -7.10 -32.67 0.39
C SER A 134 -7.14 -34.17 0.05
N THR A 135 -8.17 -34.63 -0.67
CA THR A 135 -8.27 -36.02 -1.13
C THR A 135 -7.23 -36.36 -2.19
N ILE A 136 -6.92 -35.43 -3.11
CA ILE A 136 -5.90 -35.65 -4.16
C ILE A 136 -4.50 -35.75 -3.55
N LEU A 137 -4.23 -34.96 -2.51
CA LEU A 137 -2.95 -34.93 -1.82
C LEU A 137 -2.80 -36.06 -0.79
N ASP A 138 -3.86 -36.83 -0.52
CA ASP A 138 -3.82 -37.94 0.43
C ASP A 138 -2.80 -39.00 -0.01
N GLY A 139 -1.94 -39.42 0.91
CA GLY A 139 -0.84 -40.35 0.65
C GLY A 139 0.44 -39.74 0.05
N PHE A 140 0.47 -38.45 -0.29
CA PHE A 140 1.70 -37.75 -0.67
C PHE A 140 2.36 -37.08 0.55
N ASN A 141 3.69 -37.14 0.63
CA ASN A 141 4.42 -36.34 1.61
C ASN A 141 4.40 -34.87 1.20
N GLU A 142 4.23 -33.94 2.15
CA GLU A 142 4.22 -32.49 1.86
C GLU A 142 5.49 -32.03 1.13
N ASN A 143 6.64 -32.65 1.37
CA ASN A 143 7.89 -32.32 0.67
C ASN A 143 7.89 -32.75 -0.80
N ASP A 144 7.07 -33.73 -1.17
CA ASP A 144 6.94 -34.27 -2.54
C ASP A 144 5.80 -33.61 -3.33
N VAL A 145 5.04 -32.72 -2.70
CA VAL A 145 3.97 -31.93 -3.35
C VAL A 145 4.56 -30.62 -3.85
N PHE A 146 4.73 -30.50 -5.17
CA PHE A 146 5.24 -29.29 -5.81
C PHE A 146 4.13 -28.48 -6.48
N ASN A 147 4.19 -27.17 -6.29
CA ASN A 147 3.49 -26.22 -7.14
C ASN A 147 4.47 -25.61 -8.16
N ALA A 148 3.97 -25.36 -9.36
CA ALA A 148 4.70 -24.68 -10.41
C ALA A 148 3.81 -23.59 -11.01
N ASP A 149 4.31 -22.37 -11.09
CA ASP A 149 3.55 -21.27 -11.67
C ASP A 149 4.41 -20.32 -12.50
N GLU A 150 3.76 -19.72 -13.49
CA GLU A 150 4.38 -18.84 -14.48
C GLU A 150 4.21 -17.37 -14.09
N THR A 151 5.30 -16.62 -14.23
CA THR A 151 5.23 -15.16 -14.13
C THR A 151 5.89 -14.48 -15.33
N GLY A 152 5.27 -13.39 -15.78
CA GLY A 152 5.78 -12.57 -16.88
C GLY A 152 6.68 -11.44 -16.36
N LEU A 153 7.96 -11.48 -16.70
CA LEU A 153 8.91 -10.41 -16.41
C LEU A 153 8.98 -9.43 -17.59
N PHE A 154 8.29 -8.30 -17.49
CA PHE A 154 8.28 -7.24 -18.51
C PHE A 154 9.44 -6.26 -18.33
N TYR A 155 10.64 -6.67 -18.75
CA TYR A 155 11.89 -5.92 -18.51
C TYR A 155 12.01 -4.57 -19.26
N ARG A 156 11.13 -4.29 -20.23
CA ARG A 156 11.04 -3.00 -20.92
C ARG A 156 9.73 -2.26 -20.68
N ALA A 157 8.85 -2.78 -19.83
CA ALA A 157 7.64 -2.05 -19.50
C ALA A 157 8.00 -0.76 -18.77
N THR A 158 7.43 0.35 -19.23
CA THR A 158 7.45 1.60 -18.48
C THR A 158 6.46 1.50 -17.31
N PRO A 159 6.69 2.23 -16.21
CA PRO A 159 5.74 2.29 -15.11
C PRO A 159 4.31 2.61 -15.60
N ASP A 160 3.33 2.05 -14.89
CA ASP A 160 1.91 2.24 -15.22
C ASP A 160 1.42 3.68 -15.02
N ARG A 161 2.24 4.49 -14.35
CA ARG A 161 1.97 5.88 -13.98
C ARG A 161 3.19 6.73 -14.36
N SER A 162 2.96 7.80 -15.12
CA SER A 162 3.99 8.77 -15.50
C SER A 162 3.77 10.10 -14.78
N LEU A 163 4.86 10.77 -14.39
CA LEU A 163 4.84 12.10 -13.80
C LEU A 163 4.81 13.17 -14.90
N VAL A 164 3.65 13.45 -15.48
CA VAL A 164 3.50 14.52 -16.49
C VAL A 164 3.29 15.88 -15.79
N LEU A 165 3.37 17.06 -16.44
CA LEU A 165 2.92 18.36 -15.87
C LEU A 165 1.42 18.62 -16.14
N SER A 166 0.74 19.54 -15.41
CA SER A 166 -0.74 19.63 -15.41
C SER A 166 -1.28 20.26 -16.69
N ASN A 167 -0.36 20.89 -17.42
CA ASN A 167 -0.60 21.63 -18.64
C ASN A 167 -0.01 20.86 -19.85
N GLU A 168 0.47 19.64 -19.62
CA GLU A 168 1.04 18.77 -20.65
C GLU A 168 0.06 17.63 -20.92
N GLU A 169 -0.24 17.41 -22.19
CA GLU A 169 -0.98 16.23 -22.61
C GLU A 169 -0.13 14.97 -22.38
N CYS A 170 -0.54 14.13 -21.43
CA CYS A 170 0.03 12.81 -21.26
C CYS A 170 -0.51 11.89 -22.36
N LYS A 171 0.15 11.86 -23.51
CA LYS A 171 -0.18 10.88 -24.55
C LYS A 171 0.28 9.50 -24.08
N GLY A 172 -0.68 8.61 -23.86
CA GLY A 172 -0.41 7.24 -23.45
C GLY A 172 0.47 6.53 -24.48
N GLY A 173 1.66 6.09 -24.08
CA GLY A 173 2.51 5.24 -24.90
C GLY A 173 2.07 3.78 -24.82
N LYS A 174 2.21 3.03 -25.92
CA LYS A 174 2.05 1.58 -25.89
C LYS A 174 3.15 0.99 -25.00
N LYS A 175 2.79 0.42 -23.86
CA LYS A 175 3.75 -0.28 -22.99
C LYS A 175 4.43 -1.39 -23.80
N SER A 176 5.75 -1.49 -23.67
CA SER A 176 6.46 -2.62 -24.24
C SER A 176 5.93 -3.90 -23.62
N LYS A 177 5.44 -4.80 -24.47
CA LYS A 177 5.04 -6.16 -24.08
C LYS A 177 6.19 -7.15 -24.21
N GLU A 178 7.42 -6.65 -24.40
CA GLU A 178 8.61 -7.50 -24.33
C GLU A 178 8.73 -8.07 -22.93
N ARG A 179 8.82 -9.39 -22.86
CA ARG A 179 8.81 -10.14 -21.63
C ARG A 179 9.71 -11.35 -21.70
N LEU A 180 10.10 -11.83 -20.53
CA LEU A 180 10.55 -13.20 -20.31
C LEU A 180 9.45 -13.91 -19.54
N THR A 181 9.18 -15.17 -19.86
CA THR A 181 8.38 -16.02 -18.97
C THR A 181 9.33 -16.72 -18.01
N VAL A 182 9.00 -16.67 -16.73
CA VAL A 182 9.74 -17.36 -15.67
C VAL A 182 8.80 -18.37 -15.05
N LEU A 183 9.16 -19.65 -15.12
CA LEU A 183 8.47 -20.72 -14.42
C LEU A 183 9.25 -21.04 -13.14
N LEU A 184 8.54 -20.94 -12.03
CA LEU A 184 9.06 -21.16 -10.69
C LEU A 184 8.41 -22.39 -10.09
N TYR A 185 9.18 -23.13 -9.29
CA TYR A 185 8.74 -24.34 -8.62
C TYR A 185 9.09 -24.25 -7.14
N SER A 186 8.17 -24.70 -6.29
CA SER A 186 8.43 -24.86 -4.86
C SER A 186 7.62 -26.04 -4.34
N ASN A 187 8.19 -26.80 -3.43
CA ASN A 187 7.38 -27.75 -2.67
C ASN A 187 6.45 -27.02 -1.68
N LEU A 188 5.45 -27.74 -1.20
CA LEU A 188 4.40 -27.23 -0.31
C LEU A 188 4.98 -26.63 0.97
N THR A 189 6.04 -27.23 1.51
CA THR A 189 6.73 -26.75 2.73
C THR A 189 7.67 -25.56 2.46
N GLY A 190 7.97 -25.26 1.19
CA GLY A 190 8.89 -24.19 0.79
C GLY A 190 10.37 -24.47 1.05
N THR A 191 10.70 -25.69 1.48
CA THR A 191 12.06 -26.13 1.81
C THR A 191 12.90 -26.38 0.56
N GLU A 192 12.27 -26.83 -0.53
CA GLU A 192 12.91 -27.10 -1.80
C GLU A 192 12.36 -26.19 -2.90
N LYS A 193 13.28 -25.57 -3.63
CA LYS A 193 13.00 -24.73 -4.80
C LYS A 193 13.81 -25.25 -5.97
N LEU A 194 13.13 -25.70 -7.02
CA LEU A 194 13.82 -26.19 -8.21
C LEU A 194 14.40 -25.02 -9.00
N LYS A 195 15.39 -25.34 -9.83
CA LYS A 195 16.05 -24.38 -10.72
C LYS A 195 15.01 -23.70 -11.63
N PRO A 196 14.87 -22.36 -11.59
CA PRO A 196 13.88 -21.66 -12.42
C PRO A 196 14.13 -21.88 -13.91
N VAL A 197 13.05 -21.96 -14.67
CA VAL A 197 13.09 -21.97 -16.14
C VAL A 197 12.76 -20.58 -16.64
N VAL A 198 13.61 -20.04 -17.51
CA VAL A 198 13.40 -18.72 -18.14
C VAL A 198 13.27 -18.91 -19.64
N ILE A 199 12.16 -18.44 -20.20
CA ILE A 199 11.85 -18.50 -21.62
C ILE A 199 11.97 -17.10 -22.22
N GLY A 200 12.91 -16.97 -23.16
CA GLY A 200 13.04 -15.79 -24.00
C GLY A 200 12.59 -16.04 -25.44
N ARG A 201 12.61 -14.98 -26.26
CA ARG A 201 12.30 -15.09 -27.69
C ARG A 201 13.41 -15.72 -28.53
N SER A 202 14.65 -15.58 -28.09
CA SER A 202 15.84 -16.00 -28.83
C SER A 202 16.52 -17.15 -28.08
N GLN A 203 16.92 -18.19 -28.83
CA GLN A 203 17.70 -19.30 -28.30
C GLN A 203 19.01 -18.84 -27.68
N ARG A 204 19.64 -17.82 -28.27
CA ARG A 204 20.88 -17.23 -27.78
C ARG A 204 20.83 -15.70 -27.91
N PRO A 205 20.30 -14.98 -26.92
CA PRO A 205 20.22 -13.52 -26.98
C PRO A 205 21.62 -12.90 -27.04
N ARG A 206 21.73 -11.71 -27.64
CA ARG A 206 23.02 -11.02 -27.84
C ARG A 206 23.79 -10.78 -26.54
N CYS A 207 23.10 -10.58 -25.42
CA CYS A 207 23.70 -10.44 -24.10
C CYS A 207 24.39 -11.71 -23.58
N PHE A 208 24.14 -12.88 -24.19
CA PHE A 208 24.83 -14.13 -23.86
C PHE A 208 26.14 -14.30 -24.66
N LYS A 209 26.62 -13.27 -25.33
CA LYS A 209 27.96 -13.30 -25.93
C LYS A 209 28.98 -13.60 -24.83
N ASN A 210 29.78 -14.65 -25.05
CA ASN A 210 30.78 -15.16 -24.09
C ASN A 210 30.22 -15.75 -22.78
N ILE A 211 28.90 -15.99 -22.70
CA ILE A 211 28.28 -16.68 -21.57
C ILE A 211 27.97 -18.13 -21.96
N THR A 212 28.36 -19.06 -21.10
CA THR A 212 27.96 -20.47 -21.20
C THR A 212 26.61 -20.64 -20.49
N THR A 213 25.55 -20.93 -21.23
CA THR A 213 24.17 -21.02 -20.72
C THR A 213 24.02 -22.05 -19.59
N SER A 214 24.77 -23.15 -19.62
CA SER A 214 24.73 -24.17 -18.55
C SER A 214 25.24 -23.67 -17.20
N LYS A 215 26.09 -22.63 -17.19
CA LYS A 215 26.61 -22.00 -15.97
C LYS A 215 25.62 -21.00 -15.34
N LEU A 216 24.51 -20.70 -16.02
CA LEU A 216 23.50 -19.81 -15.47
C LEU A 216 22.78 -20.47 -14.29
N PRO A 217 22.37 -19.68 -13.28
CA PRO A 217 21.55 -20.16 -12.16
C PRO A 217 20.11 -20.51 -12.58
N VAL A 218 19.78 -20.36 -13.86
CA VAL A 218 18.47 -20.67 -14.45
C VAL A 218 18.63 -21.56 -15.68
N THR A 219 17.58 -22.30 -16.01
CA THR A 219 17.49 -23.06 -17.25
C THR A 219 16.92 -22.13 -18.33
N TRP A 220 17.72 -21.80 -19.34
CA TRP A 220 17.26 -20.93 -20.43
C TRP A 220 16.67 -21.74 -21.57
N LEU A 221 15.43 -21.43 -21.93
CA LEU A 221 14.75 -21.95 -23.11
C LEU A 221 14.33 -20.80 -24.03
N SER A 222 13.93 -21.14 -25.26
CA SER A 222 13.45 -20.14 -26.20
C SER A 222 12.21 -20.56 -26.94
N ASN A 223 11.26 -19.64 -27.02
CA ASN A 223 10.05 -19.76 -27.82
C ASN A 223 9.81 -18.43 -28.56
N ARG A 224 9.40 -18.45 -29.83
CA ARG A 224 9.14 -17.24 -30.63
C ARG A 224 8.22 -16.24 -29.94
N THR A 225 7.27 -16.73 -29.15
CA THR A 225 6.29 -15.92 -28.42
C THR A 225 6.73 -15.59 -26.99
N ALA A 226 7.79 -16.24 -26.48
CA ALA A 226 8.19 -16.24 -25.07
C ALA A 226 7.04 -16.60 -24.13
N TRP A 227 6.29 -17.66 -24.47
CA TRP A 227 5.32 -18.34 -23.61
C TRP A 227 5.78 -19.79 -23.38
N MET A 228 5.27 -20.42 -22.32
CA MET A 228 5.26 -21.88 -22.23
C MET A 228 4.38 -22.44 -23.37
N THR A 229 4.78 -23.59 -23.91
CA THR A 229 4.08 -24.35 -24.95
C THR A 229 3.93 -25.77 -24.51
#